data_AF-A0AAV7X2M9-F1
#
_entry.id   AF-A0AAV7X2M9-F1
#
_cell.length_a   1.000
_cell.length_b   1.000
_cell.length_c   1.000
_cell.angle_alpha   90.00
_cell.angle_beta   90.00
_cell.angle_gamma   90.00
#
_symmetry.space_group_name_H-M   'P 1'
#
loop_
_entity.id
_entity.type
_entity.pdbx_description
1 polymer ?
#
loop_
_entity_poly.entity_id
_entity_poly.type
_entity_poly.pdbx_seq_one_letter_code
_entity_poly.pdbx_strand_id
1 'polypeptide(L)'
;MYSNHSDGDLSSVLAIFATLSNNELKEFLDDDGKLDSFLRDQKQVKDLEDLETEKEMVLASNRSIAEFNLSRQRELAEGKRRLQQSSEEGQKLLESIESITTQLKDKTGSTNAETVLALLQTAAAEMEEESEKIAEQFLEGEIDVDTFLDKFQTSRKLMHLRRVKSDKMSDLLNNKQAETQQGPTTAPYPTFPTGGVSYYPPAPPVGGAPYPMGPFNMPLPGGYPMPRY
;
A
#
# COMPACT_ATOMS: atom_id res chain seq x y z
N MET A 1 -34.90 -29.51 21.07
CA MET A 1 -35.10 -30.80 21.76
C MET A 1 -35.22 -30.49 23.24
N TYR A 2 -36.44 -30.37 23.75
CA TYR A 2 -36.67 -30.23 25.18
C TYR A 2 -36.93 -31.63 25.71
N SER A 3 -35.91 -32.24 26.31
CA SER A 3 -36.09 -33.52 27.01
C SER A 3 -36.98 -33.27 28.23
N ASN A 4 -38.06 -34.05 28.34
CA ASN A 4 -38.90 -34.15 29.54
C ASN A 4 -38.02 -34.65 30.70
N HIS A 5 -37.43 -33.72 31.46
CA HIS A 5 -36.64 -34.01 32.65
C HIS A 5 -37.48 -34.00 33.95
N SER A 6 -38.79 -33.77 33.86
CA SER A 6 -39.61 -33.46 35.06
C SER A 6 -40.20 -34.67 35.80
N ASP A 7 -40.35 -35.83 35.17
CA ASP A 7 -41.07 -36.97 35.80
C ASP A 7 -40.16 -37.94 36.58
N GLY A 8 -38.88 -38.06 36.20
CA GLY A 8 -37.96 -39.03 36.82
C GLY A 8 -37.52 -38.67 38.23
N ASP A 9 -37.35 -37.38 38.51
CA ASP A 9 -36.65 -36.91 39.71
C ASP A 9 -37.59 -36.39 40.81
N LEU A 10 -38.83 -36.00 40.48
CA LEU A 10 -39.85 -35.83 41.53
C LEU A 10 -40.11 -37.16 42.25
N SER A 11 -40.03 -38.27 41.51
CA SER A 11 -40.15 -39.61 42.08
C SER A 11 -38.99 -39.95 43.02
N SER A 12 -37.78 -39.44 42.79
CA SER A 12 -36.62 -39.70 43.68
C SER A 12 -36.72 -38.88 44.97
N VAL A 13 -37.16 -37.63 44.86
CA VAL A 13 -37.47 -36.76 46.01
C VAL A 13 -38.60 -37.36 46.86
N LEU A 14 -39.70 -37.78 46.23
CA LEU A 14 -40.83 -38.43 46.91
C LEU A 14 -40.44 -39.78 47.54
N ALA A 15 -39.54 -40.54 46.91
CA ALA A 15 -39.01 -41.77 47.49
C ALA A 15 -38.22 -41.51 48.78
N ILE A 16 -37.45 -40.42 48.85
CA ILE A 16 -36.74 -40.01 50.07
C ILE A 16 -37.75 -39.64 51.17
N PHE A 17 -38.76 -38.83 50.86
CA PHE A 17 -39.80 -38.46 51.83
C PHE A 17 -40.60 -39.67 52.34
N ALA A 18 -40.80 -40.70 51.50
CA ALA A 18 -41.47 -41.94 51.89
C ALA A 18 -40.67 -42.78 52.91
N THR A 19 -39.36 -42.55 53.05
CA THR A 19 -38.49 -43.26 54.01
C THR A 19 -38.31 -42.53 55.34
N LEU A 20 -38.78 -41.29 55.46
CA LEU A 20 -38.66 -40.48 56.66
C LEU A 20 -39.73 -40.82 57.70
N SER A 21 -39.42 -40.64 58.98
CA SER A 21 -40.35 -40.84 60.09
C SER A 21 -41.36 -39.69 60.19
N ASN A 22 -42.50 -39.93 60.86
CA ASN A 22 -43.57 -38.93 61.00
C ASN A 22 -43.10 -37.65 61.73
N ASN A 23 -42.15 -37.78 62.66
CA ASN A 23 -41.56 -36.63 63.36
C ASN A 23 -40.66 -35.80 62.43
N GLU A 24 -39.88 -36.44 61.55
CA GLU A 24 -39.01 -35.76 60.58
C GLU A 24 -39.83 -35.07 59.48
N LEU A 25 -40.89 -35.73 58.97
CA LEU A 25 -41.84 -35.15 58.02
C LEU A 25 -42.56 -33.93 58.61
N LYS A 26 -42.90 -33.99 59.91
CA LYS A 26 -43.50 -32.86 60.62
C LYS A 26 -42.51 -31.70 60.79
N GLU A 27 -41.24 -32.00 61.04
CA GLU A 27 -40.19 -30.98 61.10
C GLU A 27 -39.97 -30.30 59.75
N PHE A 28 -40.05 -31.03 58.63
CA PHE A 28 -40.03 -30.44 57.28
C PHE A 28 -41.28 -29.61 56.96
N LEU A 29 -42.42 -29.89 57.59
CA LEU A 29 -43.66 -29.12 57.43
C LEU A 29 -43.69 -27.86 58.30
N ASP A 30 -43.02 -27.91 59.46
CA ASP A 30 -42.99 -26.82 60.45
C ASP A 30 -41.80 -25.85 60.21
N ASP A 31 -40.77 -26.24 59.43
CA ASP A 31 -39.59 -25.43 59.07
C ASP A 31 -39.35 -25.38 57.55
N ASP A 32 -39.87 -24.33 56.92
CA ASP A 32 -39.68 -24.04 55.49
C ASP A 32 -38.20 -23.88 55.10
N GLY A 33 -37.34 -23.41 56.02
CA GLY A 33 -35.91 -23.25 55.76
C GLY A 33 -35.20 -24.60 55.62
N LYS A 34 -35.63 -25.59 56.40
CA LYS A 34 -35.14 -26.97 56.29
C LYS A 34 -35.56 -27.60 54.96
N LEU A 35 -36.79 -27.36 54.52
CA LEU A 35 -37.29 -27.82 53.23
C LEU A 35 -36.54 -27.16 52.06
N ASP A 36 -36.32 -25.85 52.11
CA ASP A 36 -35.55 -25.12 51.10
C ASP A 36 -34.11 -25.60 51.00
N SER A 37 -33.46 -25.88 52.13
CA SER A 37 -32.09 -26.42 52.12
C SER A 37 -32.02 -27.81 51.48
N PHE A 38 -32.99 -28.68 51.79
CA PHE A 38 -33.09 -30.00 51.19
C PHE A 38 -33.38 -29.95 49.68
N LEU A 39 -34.22 -29.00 49.25
CA LEU A 39 -34.52 -28.78 47.82
C LEU A 39 -33.31 -28.23 47.07
N ARG A 40 -32.57 -27.28 47.65
CA ARG A 40 -31.29 -26.81 47.09
C ARG A 40 -30.25 -27.91 46.99
N ASP A 41 -30.31 -28.90 47.87
CA ASP A 41 -29.40 -30.04 47.83
C ASP A 41 -29.72 -31.07 46.74
N GLN A 42 -30.92 -31.01 46.15
CA GLN A 42 -31.29 -31.88 45.05
C GLN A 42 -30.44 -31.59 43.81
N LYS A 43 -30.04 -32.67 43.14
CA LYS A 43 -29.20 -32.62 41.94
C LYS A 43 -29.77 -31.66 40.88
N GLN A 44 -31.09 -31.65 40.69
CA GLN A 44 -31.73 -30.79 39.70
C GLN A 44 -31.60 -29.29 40.02
N VAL A 45 -31.74 -28.89 41.29
CA VAL A 45 -31.62 -27.48 41.67
C VAL A 45 -30.17 -27.02 41.54
N LYS A 46 -29.21 -27.89 41.88
CA LYS A 46 -27.77 -27.65 41.64
C LYS A 46 -27.44 -27.55 40.15
N ASP A 47 -27.92 -28.48 39.33
CA ASP A 47 -27.71 -28.44 37.87
C ASP A 47 -28.30 -27.16 37.24
N LEU A 48 -29.44 -26.66 37.77
CA LEU A 48 -30.03 -25.39 37.33
C LEU A 48 -29.23 -24.17 37.79
N GLU A 49 -28.71 -24.19 39.02
CA GLU A 49 -27.81 -23.14 39.53
C GLU A 49 -26.53 -23.07 38.71
N ASP A 50 -25.89 -24.23 38.45
CA ASP A 50 -24.72 -24.34 37.59
C ASP A 50 -24.99 -23.80 36.18
N LEU A 51 -26.14 -24.14 35.59
CA LEU A 51 -26.54 -23.61 34.28
C LEU A 51 -26.76 -22.09 34.29
N GLU A 52 -27.33 -21.54 35.35
CA GLU A 52 -27.50 -20.08 35.49
C GLU A 52 -26.14 -19.39 35.64
N THR A 53 -25.20 -19.97 36.40
CA THR A 53 -23.83 -19.43 36.48
C THR A 53 -23.09 -19.50 35.14
N GLU A 54 -23.24 -20.59 34.39
CA GLU A 54 -22.65 -20.72 33.05
C GLU A 54 -23.23 -19.68 32.09
N LYS A 55 -24.55 -19.49 32.11
CA LYS A 55 -25.24 -18.46 31.34
C LYS A 55 -24.73 -17.07 31.70
N GLU A 56 -24.60 -16.73 32.99
CA GLU A 56 -24.06 -15.43 33.42
C GLU A 56 -22.62 -15.24 32.94
N MET A 57 -21.78 -16.27 33.04
CA MET A 57 -20.40 -16.25 32.54
C MET A 57 -20.36 -16.01 31.03
N VAL A 58 -21.20 -16.70 30.25
CA VAL A 58 -21.28 -16.53 28.79
C VAL A 58 -21.80 -15.14 28.42
N LEU A 59 -22.80 -14.61 29.14
CA LEU A 59 -23.32 -13.26 28.92
C LEU A 59 -22.27 -12.20 29.22
N ALA A 60 -21.53 -12.33 30.34
CA ALA A 60 -20.45 -11.43 30.68
C ALA A 60 -19.31 -11.48 29.64
N SER A 61 -18.94 -12.68 29.18
CA SER A 61 -17.94 -12.86 28.12
C SER A 61 -18.38 -12.25 26.80
N ASN A 62 -19.62 -12.52 26.35
CA ASN A 62 -20.16 -11.94 25.13
C ASN A 62 -20.20 -10.42 25.18
N ARG A 63 -20.62 -9.86 26.32
CA ARG A 63 -20.62 -8.42 26.55
C ARG A 63 -19.22 -7.82 26.45
N SER A 64 -18.23 -8.43 27.11
CA SER A 64 -16.83 -7.99 27.05
C SER A 64 -16.30 -8.01 25.61
N ILE A 65 -16.58 -9.07 24.84
CA ILE A 65 -16.19 -9.19 23.44
C ILE A 65 -16.89 -8.13 22.58
N ALA A 66 -18.17 -7.88 22.81
CA ALA A 66 -18.92 -6.87 22.07
C ALA A 66 -18.36 -5.47 22.34
N GLU A 67 -18.09 -5.13 23.61
CA GLU A 67 -17.48 -3.85 24.00
C GLU A 67 -16.08 -3.69 23.38
N PHE A 68 -15.26 -4.74 23.40
CA PHE A 68 -13.96 -4.75 22.71
C PHE A 68 -14.09 -4.55 21.20
N ASN A 69 -14.99 -5.28 20.53
CA ASN A 69 -15.22 -5.15 19.10
C ASN A 69 -15.69 -3.74 18.71
N LEU A 70 -16.58 -3.14 19.51
CA LEU A 70 -17.04 -1.76 19.31
C LEU A 70 -15.88 -0.76 19.45
N SER A 71 -14.99 -0.95 20.44
CA SER A 71 -13.79 -0.11 20.59
C SER A 71 -12.86 -0.21 19.38
N ARG A 72 -12.69 -1.41 18.83
CA ARG A 72 -11.83 -1.67 17.66
C ARG A 72 -12.45 -1.15 16.37
N GLN A 73 -13.77 -1.20 16.24
CA GLN A 73 -14.47 -0.68 15.07
C GLN A 73 -14.17 0.81 14.87
N ARG A 74 -14.15 1.61 15.95
CA ARG A 74 -13.79 3.03 15.88
C ARG A 74 -12.36 3.23 15.40
N GLU A 75 -11.40 2.53 16.00
CA GLU A 75 -9.99 2.61 15.62
C GLU A 75 -9.76 2.22 14.15
N LEU A 76 -10.40 1.13 13.70
CA LEU A 76 -10.34 0.67 12.31
C LEU A 76 -10.98 1.69 11.34
N ALA A 77 -12.11 2.30 11.71
CA ALA A 77 -12.75 3.32 10.89
C ALA A 77 -11.87 4.56 10.75
N GLU A 78 -11.25 5.02 11.84
CA GLU A 78 -10.31 6.14 11.82
C GLU A 78 -9.06 5.79 10.99
N GLY A 79 -8.49 4.59 11.17
CA GLY A 79 -7.34 4.10 10.41
C GLY A 79 -7.64 4.02 8.91
N LYS A 80 -8.80 3.47 8.53
CA LYS A 80 -9.26 3.42 7.14
C LYS A 80 -9.41 4.83 6.55
N ARG A 81 -9.97 5.78 7.30
CA ARG A 81 -10.10 7.18 6.85
C ARG A 81 -8.73 7.83 6.60
N ARG A 82 -7.77 7.64 7.51
CA ARG A 82 -6.40 8.17 7.33
C ARG A 82 -5.70 7.55 6.14
N LEU A 83 -5.84 6.23 5.94
CA LEU A 83 -5.28 5.54 4.79
C LEU A 83 -5.88 6.06 3.48
N GLN A 84 -7.21 6.21 3.43
CA GLN A 84 -7.88 6.76 2.25
C GLN A 84 -7.41 8.18 1.95
N GLN A 85 -7.32 9.05 2.97
CA GLN A 85 -6.82 10.41 2.80
C GLN A 85 -5.38 10.42 2.24
N SER A 86 -4.48 9.62 2.82
CA SER A 86 -3.09 9.51 2.35
C SER A 86 -3.01 8.98 0.92
N SER A 87 -3.87 8.01 0.57
CA SER A 87 -3.96 7.49 -0.79
C SER A 87 -4.45 8.54 -1.79
N GLU A 88 -5.45 9.35 -1.42
CA GLU A 88 -5.98 10.43 -2.25
C GLU A 88 -4.94 11.56 -2.43
N GLU A 89 -4.20 11.90 -1.37
CA GLU A 89 -3.09 12.85 -1.44
C GLU A 89 -1.96 12.33 -2.36
N GLY A 90 -1.59 11.06 -2.21
CA GLY A 90 -0.61 10.40 -3.08
C GLY A 90 -1.04 10.40 -4.55
N GLN A 91 -2.32 10.11 -4.82
CA GLN A 91 -2.88 10.15 -6.18
C GLN A 91 -2.80 11.56 -6.79
N LYS A 92 -3.15 12.60 -6.03
CA LYS A 92 -3.03 14.00 -6.49
C LYS A 92 -1.57 14.37 -6.79
N LEU A 93 -0.62 13.90 -5.98
CA LEU A 93 0.80 14.12 -6.24
C LEU A 93 1.25 13.42 -7.52
N LEU A 94 0.81 12.18 -7.75
CA LEU A 94 1.10 11.44 -8.99
C LEU A 94 0.56 12.17 -10.22
N GLU A 95 -0.70 12.62 -10.17
CA GLU A 95 -1.30 13.42 -11.25
C GLU A 95 -0.53 14.73 -11.49
N SER A 96 -0.09 15.40 -10.43
CA SER A 96 0.76 16.60 -10.55
C SER A 96 2.11 16.28 -11.19
N ILE A 97 2.75 15.16 -10.82
CA ILE A 97 4.03 14.73 -11.40
C ILE A 97 3.83 14.39 -12.88
N GLU A 98 2.76 13.70 -13.23
CA GLU A 98 2.44 13.36 -14.62
C GLU A 98 2.21 14.64 -15.45
N SER A 99 1.47 15.61 -14.92
CA SER A 99 1.29 16.92 -15.56
C SER A 99 2.62 17.67 -15.75
N ILE A 100 3.48 17.68 -14.75
CA ILE A 100 4.81 18.33 -14.87
C ILE A 100 5.69 17.59 -15.88
N THR A 101 5.63 16.26 -15.88
CA THR A 101 6.42 15.40 -16.78
C THR A 101 5.97 15.58 -18.23
N THR A 102 4.67 15.63 -18.49
CA THR A 102 4.12 15.92 -19.82
C THR A 102 4.49 17.33 -20.27
N GLN A 103 4.35 18.35 -19.43
CA GLN A 103 4.82 19.71 -19.75
C GLN A 103 6.33 19.78 -20.02
N LEU A 104 7.15 19.05 -19.25
CA LEU A 104 8.58 18.95 -19.51
C LEU A 104 8.85 18.24 -20.83
N LYS A 105 8.15 17.16 -21.12
CA LYS A 105 8.26 16.44 -22.38
C LYS A 105 7.83 17.31 -23.56
N ASP A 106 6.80 18.13 -23.43
CA ASP A 106 6.38 19.05 -24.49
C ASP A 106 7.43 20.16 -24.72
N LYS A 107 7.97 20.74 -23.63
CA LYS A 107 9.05 21.74 -23.71
C LYS A 107 10.36 21.17 -24.24
N THR A 108 10.66 19.91 -23.92
CA THR A 108 11.89 19.21 -24.33
C THR A 108 11.71 18.52 -25.69
N GLY A 109 10.47 18.23 -26.09
CA GLY A 109 10.07 17.30 -27.13
C GLY A 109 10.25 17.78 -28.56
N SER A 110 10.80 18.98 -28.77
CA SER A 110 11.03 19.54 -30.09
C SER A 110 12.51 19.63 -30.47
N THR A 111 13.45 19.49 -29.53
CA THR A 111 14.86 19.74 -29.83
C THR A 111 15.77 18.84 -29.00
N ASN A 112 16.03 17.62 -29.47
CA ASN A 112 17.21 16.89 -29.02
C ASN A 112 18.43 17.76 -29.36
N ALA A 113 19.30 18.02 -28.38
CA ALA A 113 20.47 18.86 -28.56
C ALA A 113 21.40 18.34 -29.67
N GLU A 114 21.43 17.02 -29.88
CA GLU A 114 22.15 16.39 -31.00
C GLU A 114 21.50 16.73 -32.35
N THR A 115 20.16 16.75 -32.43
CA THR A 115 19.44 17.16 -33.65
C THR A 115 19.70 18.64 -33.96
N VAL A 116 19.71 19.51 -32.94
CA VAL A 116 20.02 20.93 -33.12
C VAL A 116 21.48 21.13 -33.58
N LEU A 117 22.42 20.37 -33.02
CA LEU A 117 23.82 20.39 -33.45
C LEU A 117 23.94 19.98 -34.93
N ALA A 118 23.31 18.88 -35.34
CA ALA A 118 23.31 18.42 -36.72
C ALA A 118 22.73 19.47 -37.67
N LEU A 119 21.57 20.06 -37.33
CA LEU A 119 20.96 21.14 -38.12
C LEU A 119 21.87 22.36 -38.24
N LEU A 120 22.57 22.72 -37.16
CA LEU A 120 23.50 23.86 -37.16
C LEU A 120 24.74 23.59 -38.02
N GLN A 121 25.25 22.36 -38.03
CA GLN A 121 26.34 21.92 -38.89
C GLN A 121 25.93 21.94 -40.37
N THR A 122 24.75 21.39 -40.70
CA THR A 122 24.20 21.45 -42.06
C THR A 122 24.03 22.90 -42.52
N ALA A 123 23.42 23.76 -41.70
CA ALA A 123 23.25 25.17 -42.03
C ALA A 123 24.57 25.97 -42.08
N ALA A 124 25.67 25.47 -41.50
CA ALA A 124 26.99 26.06 -41.67
C ALA A 124 27.61 25.62 -43.00
N ALA A 125 27.49 24.34 -43.36
CA ALA A 125 27.97 23.78 -44.62
C ALA A 125 27.23 24.38 -45.83
N GLU A 126 25.91 24.56 -45.74
CA GLU A 126 25.11 25.22 -46.79
C GLU A 126 25.59 26.66 -47.05
N MET A 127 25.91 27.42 -45.99
CA MET A 127 26.45 28.78 -46.15
C MET A 127 27.89 28.79 -46.68
N GLU A 128 28.68 27.77 -46.36
CA GLU A 128 30.01 27.59 -46.93
C GLU A 128 29.90 27.38 -48.45
N GLU A 129 29.03 26.47 -48.90
CA GLU A 129 28.73 26.25 -50.31
C GLU A 129 28.20 27.51 -51.01
N GLU A 130 27.24 28.22 -50.42
CA GLU A 130 26.74 29.48 -50.96
C GLU A 130 27.86 30.54 -51.09
N SER A 131 28.76 30.61 -50.10
CA SER A 131 29.89 31.55 -50.15
C SER A 131 30.92 31.19 -51.21
N GLU A 132 31.16 29.90 -51.47
CA GLU A 132 32.00 29.44 -52.59
C GLU A 132 31.35 29.82 -53.92
N LYS A 133 30.04 29.61 -54.08
CA LYS A 133 29.31 30.01 -55.28
C LYS A 133 29.40 31.51 -55.54
N ILE A 134 29.29 32.35 -54.50
CA ILE A 134 29.48 33.81 -54.63
C ILE A 134 30.91 34.13 -55.11
N ALA A 135 31.91 33.39 -54.63
CA ALA A 135 33.30 33.58 -55.07
C ALA A 135 33.52 33.15 -56.52
N GLU A 136 32.93 32.03 -56.95
CA GLU A 136 32.97 31.56 -58.33
C GLU A 136 32.34 32.59 -59.28
N GLN A 137 31.15 33.09 -58.97
CA GLN A 137 30.47 34.13 -59.76
C GLN A 137 31.31 35.40 -59.93
N PHE A 138 32.06 35.79 -58.90
CA PHE A 138 32.97 36.93 -58.99
C PHE A 138 34.16 36.65 -59.90
N LEU A 139 34.77 35.45 -59.81
CA LEU A 139 35.89 35.05 -60.65
C LEU A 139 35.49 34.90 -62.13
N GLU A 140 34.26 34.50 -62.39
CA GLU A 140 33.66 34.44 -63.73
C GLU A 140 33.26 35.81 -64.28
N GLY A 141 33.27 36.85 -63.43
CA GLY A 141 32.89 38.22 -63.79
C GLY A 141 31.38 38.45 -63.89
N GLU A 142 30.56 37.56 -63.31
CA GLU A 142 29.09 37.69 -63.29
C GLU A 142 28.61 38.78 -62.32
N ILE A 143 29.41 39.09 -61.29
CA ILE A 143 29.12 40.12 -60.28
C ILE A 143 30.29 41.09 -60.12
N ASP A 144 29.99 42.33 -59.75
CA ASP A 144 30.96 43.38 -59.49
C ASP A 144 31.54 43.31 -58.06
N VAL A 145 32.63 44.05 -57.84
CA VAL A 145 33.40 44.01 -56.59
C VAL A 145 32.55 44.43 -55.38
N ASP A 146 31.72 45.45 -55.52
CA ASP A 146 30.91 45.96 -54.41
C ASP A 146 29.83 44.94 -53.99
N THR A 147 29.16 44.30 -54.96
CA THR A 147 28.18 43.22 -54.70
C THR A 147 28.85 41.99 -54.10
N PHE A 148 30.04 41.62 -54.58
CA PHE A 148 30.80 40.50 -54.03
C PHE A 148 31.13 40.75 -52.55
N LEU A 149 31.69 41.92 -52.21
CA LEU A 149 32.09 42.23 -50.84
C LEU A 149 30.91 42.17 -49.87
N ASP A 150 29.76 42.76 -50.23
CA ASP A 150 28.57 42.77 -49.37
C ASP A 150 28.03 41.35 -49.10
N LYS A 151 27.87 40.54 -50.15
CA LYS A 151 27.32 39.18 -50.04
C LYS A 151 28.30 38.20 -49.41
N PHE A 152 29.54 38.19 -49.87
CA PHE A 152 30.56 37.23 -49.42
C PHE A 152 30.92 37.45 -47.95
N GLN A 153 31.10 38.71 -47.53
CA GLN A 153 31.42 39.03 -46.13
C GLN A 153 30.26 38.63 -45.21
N THR A 154 29.02 38.93 -45.60
CA THR A 154 27.82 38.57 -44.82
C THR A 154 27.68 37.06 -44.69
N SER A 155 27.81 36.31 -45.79
CA SER A 155 27.72 34.85 -45.79
C SER A 155 28.84 34.20 -44.96
N ARG A 156 30.11 34.56 -45.19
CA ARG A 156 31.25 34.01 -44.43
C ARG A 156 31.17 34.35 -42.95
N LYS A 157 30.73 35.56 -42.58
CA LYS A 157 30.52 35.94 -41.17
C LYS A 157 29.49 35.04 -40.51
N LEU A 158 28.36 34.77 -41.18
CA LEU A 158 27.30 33.92 -40.65
C LEU A 158 27.75 32.45 -40.56
N MET A 159 28.44 31.94 -41.59
CA MET A 159 29.04 30.59 -41.62
C MET A 159 29.99 30.39 -40.44
N HIS A 160 30.98 31.27 -40.25
CA HIS A 160 31.94 31.15 -39.15
C HIS A 160 31.26 31.22 -37.78
N LEU A 161 30.24 32.07 -37.63
CA LEU A 161 29.47 32.17 -36.40
C LEU A 161 28.70 30.88 -36.10
N ARG A 162 28.08 30.26 -37.11
CA ARG A 162 27.40 28.94 -36.96
C ARG A 162 28.39 27.82 -36.65
N ARG A 163 29.55 27.80 -37.31
CA ARG A 163 30.63 26.83 -37.05
C ARG A 163 31.13 26.91 -35.62
N VAL A 164 31.47 28.11 -35.13
CA VAL A 164 31.89 28.32 -33.74
C VAL A 164 30.80 27.90 -32.75
N LYS A 165 29.53 28.20 -33.04
CA LYS A 165 28.41 27.76 -32.19
C LYS A 165 28.25 26.25 -32.18
N SER A 166 28.41 25.59 -33.33
CA SER A 166 28.41 24.12 -33.44
C SER A 166 29.54 23.51 -32.62
N ASP A 167 30.77 24.02 -32.76
CA ASP A 167 31.94 23.53 -32.03
C ASP A 167 31.72 23.64 -30.51
N LYS A 168 31.20 24.80 -30.06
CA LYS A 168 30.89 25.00 -28.64
C LYS A 168 29.75 24.12 -28.13
N MET A 169 28.74 23.87 -28.95
CA MET A 169 27.66 22.96 -28.59
C MET A 169 28.16 21.51 -28.50
N SER A 170 29.06 21.10 -29.41
CA SER A 170 29.73 19.80 -29.36
C SER A 170 30.58 19.65 -28.10
N ASP A 171 31.37 20.68 -27.72
CA ASP A 171 32.15 20.69 -26.48
C ASP A 171 31.25 20.46 -25.24
N LEU A 172 30.10 21.16 -25.19
CA LEU A 172 29.15 21.05 -24.08
C LEU A 172 28.49 19.66 -23.99
N LEU A 173 28.14 19.05 -25.14
CA LEU A 173 27.55 17.71 -25.16
C LEU A 173 28.56 16.64 -24.72
N ASN A 174 29.81 16.74 -25.18
CA ASN A 174 30.88 15.82 -24.79
C ASN A 174 31.23 15.94 -23.31
N ASN A 175 31.32 17.17 -22.77
CA ASN A 175 31.58 17.38 -21.34
C ASN A 175 30.45 16.84 -20.45
N LYS A 176 29.19 16.98 -20.88
CA LYS A 176 28.04 16.43 -20.14
C LYS A 176 28.09 14.89 -20.07
N GLN A 177 28.54 14.23 -21.14
CA GLN A 177 28.76 12.77 -21.14
C GLN A 177 29.92 12.35 -20.22
N ALA A 178 30.97 13.17 -20.10
CA ALA A 178 32.09 12.93 -19.19
C ALA A 178 31.72 13.10 -17.70
N GLU A 179 30.85 14.06 -17.36
CA GLU A 179 30.35 14.25 -15.99
C GLU A 179 29.38 13.13 -15.57
N THR A 180 28.61 12.55 -16.50
CA THR A 180 27.66 11.46 -16.17
C THR A 180 28.36 10.12 -15.85
N GLN A 181 29.64 9.97 -16.20
CA GLN A 181 30.48 8.83 -15.77
C GLN A 181 31.05 9.00 -14.36
N GLN A 182 30.90 10.19 -13.76
CA GLN A 182 31.17 10.46 -12.35
C GLN A 182 29.85 10.67 -11.62
N GLY A 183 29.00 9.64 -11.63
CA GLY A 183 27.85 9.61 -10.72
C GLY A 183 28.34 9.80 -9.27
N PRO A 184 27.54 10.46 -8.40
CA PRO A 184 27.89 10.57 -6.99
C PRO A 184 28.17 9.16 -6.49
N THR A 185 29.34 8.97 -5.90
CA THR A 185 29.64 7.76 -5.14
C THR A 185 28.46 7.57 -4.21
N THR A 186 27.67 6.52 -4.49
CA THR A 186 26.52 6.18 -3.67
C THR A 186 27.03 6.11 -2.24
N ALA A 187 26.57 7.03 -1.40
CA ALA A 187 26.77 6.93 0.04
C ALA A 187 26.43 5.48 0.42
N PRO A 188 27.25 4.81 1.23
CA PRO A 188 27.02 3.42 1.57
C PRO A 188 25.75 3.37 2.40
N TYR A 189 24.61 3.09 1.75
CA TYR A 189 23.49 2.49 2.45
C TYR A 189 24.05 1.22 3.10
N PRO A 190 23.79 0.98 4.40
CA PRO A 190 24.25 -0.23 5.03
C PRO A 190 23.61 -1.40 4.30
N THR A 191 24.45 -2.18 3.62
CA THR A 191 24.12 -3.48 3.08
C THR A 191 23.83 -4.39 4.27
N PHE A 192 22.54 -4.66 4.52
CA PHE A 192 22.17 -5.74 5.41
C PHE A 192 22.65 -7.06 4.77
N PRO A 193 23.39 -7.89 5.50
CA PRO A 193 23.91 -9.14 4.94
C PRO A 193 22.72 -10.04 4.60
N THR A 194 22.59 -10.37 3.32
CA THR A 194 21.81 -11.50 2.83
C THR A 194 22.52 -12.79 3.25
N GLY A 195 22.47 -13.07 4.56
CA GLY A 195 22.73 -14.38 5.13
C GLY A 195 21.38 -14.97 5.49
N GLY A 196 20.98 -16.03 4.78
CA GLY A 196 19.79 -16.80 5.14
C GLY A 196 19.92 -17.31 6.57
N VAL A 197 19.21 -16.66 7.49
CA VAL A 197 18.95 -17.18 8.82
C VAL A 197 17.50 -16.88 9.09
N SER A 198 16.65 -17.89 8.92
CA SER A 198 15.26 -17.87 9.33
C SER A 198 15.20 -17.55 10.82
N TYR A 199 14.90 -16.30 11.17
CA TYR A 199 14.56 -15.94 12.53
C TYR A 199 13.09 -16.29 12.75
N TYR A 200 12.84 -17.51 13.22
CA TYR A 200 11.60 -17.82 13.91
C TYR A 200 11.63 -17.12 15.27
N PRO A 201 10.58 -16.38 15.66
CA PRO A 201 10.46 -15.90 17.03
C PRO A 201 10.31 -17.10 18.00
N PRO A 202 10.87 -17.04 19.21
CA PRO A 202 10.72 -18.11 20.20
C PRO A 202 9.25 -18.25 20.60
N ALA A 203 8.75 -19.48 20.54
CA ALA A 203 7.40 -19.83 20.97
C ALA A 203 7.22 -19.56 22.48
N PRO A 204 6.06 -19.03 22.91
CA PRO A 204 5.72 -18.98 24.33
C PRO A 204 5.47 -20.40 24.87
N PRO A 205 5.63 -20.61 26.19
CA PRO A 205 5.41 -21.92 26.81
C PRO A 205 3.96 -22.36 26.64
N VAL A 206 3.81 -23.63 26.27
CA VAL A 206 2.57 -24.31 25.89
C VAL A 206 1.59 -24.34 27.08
N GLY A 207 0.53 -23.54 26.99
CA GLY A 207 -0.75 -23.69 27.69
C GLY A 207 -1.86 -23.57 26.64
N GLY A 208 -2.61 -24.65 26.45
CA GLY A 208 -3.40 -24.90 25.23
C GLY A 208 -4.56 -23.95 24.94
N ALA A 209 -4.72 -23.63 23.66
CA ALA A 209 -5.99 -23.28 23.02
C ALA A 209 -5.92 -23.69 21.52
N PRO A 210 -6.93 -24.38 20.95
CA PRO A 210 -6.86 -24.87 19.58
C PRO A 210 -7.35 -23.80 18.61
N TYR A 211 -6.47 -23.26 17.77
CA TYR A 211 -6.89 -22.53 16.57
C TYR A 211 -6.65 -23.41 15.33
N PRO A 212 -7.62 -23.52 14.41
CA PRO A 212 -7.51 -24.38 13.25
C PRO A 212 -6.52 -23.80 12.24
N MET A 213 -5.37 -24.45 12.11
CA MET A 213 -4.38 -24.18 11.07
C MET A 213 -4.82 -24.90 9.78
N GLY A 214 -5.61 -24.20 8.96
CA GLY A 214 -5.94 -24.60 7.59
C GLY A 214 -5.49 -23.55 6.58
N PRO A 215 -5.22 -23.91 5.32
CA PRO A 215 -4.70 -22.98 4.32
C PRO A 215 -5.71 -21.85 4.04
N PHE A 216 -5.26 -20.60 4.20
CA PHE A 216 -6.01 -19.38 3.91
C PHE A 216 -6.31 -19.28 2.41
N ASN A 217 -7.49 -19.74 2.00
CA ASN A 217 -8.05 -19.48 0.68
C ASN A 217 -9.20 -18.48 0.82
N MET A 218 -8.89 -17.20 1.09
CA MET A 218 -9.91 -16.14 0.99
C MET A 218 -10.04 -15.69 -0.47
N PRO A 219 -11.25 -15.68 -1.05
CA PRO A 219 -11.46 -15.11 -2.38
C PRO A 219 -11.34 -13.58 -2.31
N LEU A 220 -10.39 -13.01 -3.07
CA LEU A 220 -10.25 -11.57 -3.23
C LEU A 220 -11.54 -10.96 -3.85
N PRO A 221 -12.02 -9.80 -3.36
CA PRO A 221 -13.05 -9.03 -4.03
C PRO A 221 -12.47 -8.37 -5.30
N GLY A 222 -12.97 -8.80 -6.46
CA GLY A 222 -13.14 -8.00 -7.68
C GLY A 222 -11.98 -7.11 -8.15
N GLY A 223 -10.97 -7.72 -8.78
CA GLY A 223 -10.05 -6.99 -9.67
C GLY A 223 -10.59 -7.02 -11.10
N TYR A 224 -10.98 -5.86 -11.65
CA TYR A 224 -11.16 -5.69 -13.10
C TYR A 224 -9.81 -5.37 -13.76
N PRO A 225 -9.45 -6.05 -14.85
CA PRO A 225 -8.54 -5.48 -15.84
C PRO A 225 -9.19 -5.41 -17.25
N MET A 226 -9.39 -4.16 -17.67
CA MET A 226 -9.22 -3.47 -18.96
C MET A 226 -9.33 -4.22 -20.32
N PRO A 227 -9.89 -3.54 -21.36
CA PRO A 227 -9.97 -4.09 -22.72
C PRO A 227 -8.60 -4.06 -23.42
N ARG A 228 -8.29 -5.13 -24.14
CA ARG A 228 -7.18 -5.16 -25.09
C ARG A 228 -7.65 -4.60 -26.43
N TYR A 229 -6.91 -3.62 -26.94
CA TYR A 229 -6.87 -3.26 -28.36
C TYR A 229 -6.16 -4.37 -29.14
#